data_AF-A0A3D3H606-F1
#
_entry.id   AF-A0A3D3H606-F1
#
_cell.length_a   1.000
_cell.length_b   1.000
_cell.length_c   1.000
_cell.angle_alpha   90.00
_cell.angle_beta   90.00
_cell.angle_gamma   90.00
#
_symmetry.space_group_name_H-M   'P 1'
#
loop_
_entity.id
_entity.type
_entity.pdbx_description
1 polymer ?
#
loop_
_entity_poly.entity_id
_entity_poly.type
_entity_poly.pdbx_seq_one_letter_code
_entity_poly.pdbx_strand_id
1 'polypeptide(L)'
;TATSTTSEVDGYTVTLDGDLTAGESSELTLSVTRDGQPVTTLQPYLGAFGHLVALRDGDLAYLHVHAEGDDPQDGDTAGPDIRFAAEAPTTGRYLLYLDFQVDGQVHTAEFVVDAGHGTGDTDTDDTHSDTGDGH
;
A
#
# COMPACT_ATOMS: atom_id res chain seq x y z
N THR A 1 11.09 10.82 -7.61
CA THR A 1 10.63 11.49 -6.37
C THR A 1 11.23 10.73 -5.20
N ALA A 2 11.51 11.38 -4.06
CA ALA A 2 11.91 10.64 -2.86
C ALA A 2 10.74 9.80 -2.34
N THR A 3 11.03 8.74 -1.58
CA THR A 3 9.98 7.99 -0.88
C THR A 3 9.30 8.89 0.15
N SER A 4 7.99 8.70 0.33
CA SER A 4 7.17 9.39 1.32
C SER A 4 6.04 8.47 1.77
N THR A 5 5.98 8.22 3.07
CA THR A 5 4.91 7.47 3.74
C THR A 5 3.96 8.38 4.50
N THR A 6 4.05 9.70 4.30
CA THR A 6 3.14 10.69 4.87
C THR A 6 2.62 11.60 3.78
N SER A 7 1.31 11.86 3.80
CA SER A 7 0.62 12.78 2.91
C SER A 7 -0.16 13.80 3.72
N GLU A 8 -0.06 15.07 3.37
CA GLU A 8 -0.93 16.14 3.88
C GLU A 8 -1.89 16.57 2.77
N VAL A 9 -3.19 16.43 3.00
CA VAL A 9 -4.24 16.73 2.01
C VAL A 9 -5.45 17.34 2.70
N ASP A 10 -5.90 18.51 2.23
CA ASP A 10 -7.11 19.19 2.72
C ASP A 10 -7.22 19.35 4.26
N GLY A 11 -6.07 19.44 4.95
CA GLY A 11 -5.99 19.55 6.41
C GLY A 11 -5.94 18.20 7.16
N TYR A 12 -5.95 17.09 6.44
CA TYR A 12 -5.69 15.75 6.97
C TYR A 12 -4.22 15.39 6.81
N THR A 13 -3.70 14.66 7.79
CA THR A 13 -2.42 13.96 7.69
C THR A 13 -2.70 12.47 7.65
N VAL A 14 -2.25 11.81 6.59
CA VAL A 14 -2.36 10.36 6.42
C VAL A 14 -0.96 9.75 6.47
N THR A 15 -0.77 8.77 7.33
CA THR A 15 0.48 8.01 7.42
C THR A 15 0.26 6.58 6.93
N LEU A 16 1.20 6.09 6.13
CA LEU A 16 1.27 4.71 5.68
C LEU A 16 2.29 3.95 6.54
N ASP A 17 1.84 2.85 7.13
CA ASP A 17 2.66 1.86 7.83
C ASP A 17 2.62 0.52 7.07
N GLY A 18 3.73 -0.21 7.08
CA GLY A 18 3.94 -1.43 6.29
C GLY A 18 4.91 -1.24 5.13
N ASP A 19 5.54 -2.34 4.72
CA ASP A 19 6.52 -2.39 3.64
C ASP A 19 6.04 -3.32 2.52
N LEU A 20 6.27 -2.91 1.26
CA LEU A 20 6.01 -3.78 0.11
C LEU A 20 7.20 -4.71 -0.14
N THR A 21 6.89 -5.99 -0.32
CA THR A 21 7.85 -7.00 -0.74
C THR A 21 7.45 -7.55 -2.10
N ALA A 22 8.39 -7.60 -3.03
CA ALA A 22 8.13 -8.13 -4.36
C ALA A 22 7.77 -9.62 -4.30
N GLY A 23 6.65 -9.99 -4.93
CA GLY A 23 6.16 -11.36 -5.04
C GLY A 23 5.45 -11.88 -3.78
N GLU A 24 5.22 -11.04 -2.78
CA GLU A 24 4.55 -11.40 -1.53
C GLU A 24 3.38 -10.44 -1.24
N SER A 25 2.36 -10.95 -0.55
CA SER A 25 1.28 -10.11 -0.02
C SER A 25 1.75 -9.43 1.25
N SER A 26 1.70 -8.11 1.27
CA SER A 26 2.01 -7.25 2.42
C SER A 26 0.75 -6.59 2.96
N GLU A 27 0.66 -6.42 4.28
CA GLU A 27 -0.35 -5.57 4.90
C GLU A 27 0.14 -4.11 4.90
N LEU A 28 -0.73 -3.20 4.47
CA LEU A 28 -0.54 -1.74 4.56
C LEU A 28 -1.63 -1.15 5.44
N THR A 29 -1.23 -0.36 6.44
CA THR A 29 -2.15 0.39 7.30
C THR A 29 -2.03 1.87 7.01
N LEU A 30 -3.14 2.51 6.65
CA LEU A 30 -3.22 3.95 6.45
C LEU A 30 -4.02 4.59 7.58
N SER A 31 -3.37 5.44 8.37
CA SER A 31 -3.97 6.12 9.53
C SER A 31 -4.28 7.57 9.20
N VAL A 32 -5.55 7.97 9.36
CA VAL A 32 -6.02 9.33 9.06
C VAL A 32 -6.17 10.16 10.33
N THR A 33 -5.52 11.32 10.35
CA THR A 33 -5.65 12.31 11.42
C THR A 33 -6.00 13.69 10.88
N ARG A 34 -6.60 14.53 11.71
CA ARG A 34 -6.86 15.94 11.43
C ARG A 34 -6.51 16.76 12.67
N ASP A 35 -5.68 17.79 12.52
CA ASP A 35 -5.18 18.59 13.65
C ASP A 35 -4.55 17.74 14.78
N GLY A 36 -3.88 16.64 14.39
CA GLY A 36 -3.27 15.68 15.32
C GLY A 36 -4.26 14.80 16.08
N GLN A 37 -5.55 14.81 15.73
CA GLN A 37 -6.57 13.93 16.32
C GLN A 37 -6.98 12.82 15.34
N PRO A 38 -7.16 11.58 15.82
CA PRO A 38 -7.66 10.47 15.00
C PRO A 38 -9.02 10.80 14.35
N VAL A 39 -9.16 10.55 13.05
CA VAL A 39 -10.45 10.65 12.36
C VAL A 39 -11.20 9.34 12.57
N THR A 40 -12.28 9.36 13.34
CA THR A 40 -13.13 8.18 13.59
C THR A 40 -14.47 8.23 12.86
N THR A 41 -14.56 9.09 11.84
CA THR A 41 -15.77 9.38 11.07
C THR A 41 -15.56 9.11 9.58
N LEU A 42 -14.66 8.17 9.24
CA LEU A 42 -14.48 7.74 7.86
C LEU A 42 -15.78 7.14 7.36
N GLN A 43 -16.20 7.56 6.17
CA GLN A 43 -17.43 7.11 5.54
C GLN A 43 -17.13 6.11 4.43
N PRO A 44 -18.08 5.20 4.14
CA PRO A 44 -17.95 4.26 3.05
C PRO A 44 -17.84 4.96 1.69
N TYR A 45 -16.84 4.57 0.91
CA TYR A 45 -16.63 5.00 -0.47
C TYR A 45 -16.31 3.78 -1.33
N LEU A 46 -17.08 3.57 -2.40
CA LEU A 46 -16.95 2.43 -3.32
C LEU A 46 -16.98 1.04 -2.63
N GLY A 47 -17.69 0.93 -1.50
CA GLY A 47 -17.88 -0.34 -0.77
C GLY A 47 -16.81 -0.65 0.27
N ALA A 48 -15.96 0.29 0.64
CA ALA A 48 -15.00 0.17 1.74
C ALA A 48 -14.82 1.52 2.45
N PHE A 49 -14.12 1.58 3.60
CA PHE A 49 -13.80 2.85 4.26
C PHE A 49 -12.64 3.63 3.62
N GLY A 50 -12.03 3.05 2.58
CA GLY A 50 -11.08 3.72 1.69
C GLY A 50 -10.83 2.89 0.44
N HIS A 51 -10.36 3.53 -0.61
CA HIS A 51 -9.98 2.89 -1.87
C HIS A 51 -8.52 3.20 -2.19
N LEU A 52 -7.68 2.17 -2.22
CA LEU A 52 -6.25 2.30 -2.48
C LEU A 52 -5.93 1.83 -3.90
N VAL A 53 -5.36 2.72 -4.68
CA VAL A 53 -4.76 2.42 -5.98
C VAL A 53 -3.25 2.46 -5.84
N ALA A 54 -2.57 1.43 -6.31
CA ALA A 54 -1.12 1.41 -6.40
C ALA A 54 -0.70 1.22 -7.87
N LEU A 55 0.29 2.00 -8.29
CA LEU A 55 0.82 2.01 -9.66
C LEU A 55 2.34 1.90 -9.62
N ARG A 56 2.92 1.05 -10.47
CA ARG A 56 4.37 1.03 -10.67
C ARG A 56 4.82 2.29 -11.40
N ASP A 57 5.85 2.94 -10.87
CA ASP A 57 6.46 4.09 -11.53
C ASP A 57 7.09 3.67 -12.87
N GLY A 58 6.89 4.47 -13.91
CA GLY A 58 7.39 4.22 -15.27
C GLY A 58 6.34 3.64 -16.23
N ASP A 59 5.74 2.50 -15.94
CA ASP A 59 4.77 1.83 -16.84
C ASP A 59 3.32 1.78 -16.33
N LEU A 60 3.07 2.29 -15.12
CA LEU A 60 1.74 2.43 -14.51
C LEU A 60 0.98 1.10 -14.45
N ALA A 61 1.71 -0.03 -14.37
CA ALA A 61 1.10 -1.32 -14.09
C ALA A 61 0.42 -1.27 -12.72
N TYR A 62 -0.85 -1.70 -12.68
CA TYR A 62 -1.64 -1.82 -11.45
C TYR A 62 -1.14 -2.98 -10.59
N LEU A 63 -1.20 -2.80 -9.27
CA LEU A 63 -1.01 -3.87 -8.29
C LEU A 63 -2.36 -4.46 -7.88
N HIS A 64 -2.34 -5.70 -7.40
CA HIS A 64 -3.48 -6.25 -6.70
C HIS A 64 -3.53 -5.67 -5.28
N VAL A 65 -4.64 -4.99 -4.98
CA VAL A 65 -4.91 -4.39 -3.67
C VAL A 65 -6.33 -4.76 -3.25
N HIS A 66 -6.48 -5.21 -2.01
CA HIS A 66 -7.76 -5.54 -1.40
C HIS A 66 -7.91 -4.79 -0.09
N ALA A 67 -9.01 -4.07 0.08
CA ALA A 67 -9.38 -3.54 1.39
C ALA A 67 -9.69 -4.69 2.35
N GLU A 68 -9.27 -4.53 3.60
CA GLU A 68 -9.58 -5.47 4.67
C GLU A 68 -10.72 -4.96 5.56
N GLY A 69 -11.38 -5.90 6.24
CA GLY A 69 -12.52 -5.62 7.12
C GLY A 69 -13.85 -6.07 6.54
N ASP A 70 -14.93 -5.78 7.27
CA ASP A 70 -16.29 -6.06 6.83
C ASP A 70 -16.77 -5.00 5.83
N ASP A 71 -17.58 -5.42 4.85
CA ASP A 71 -18.23 -4.50 3.91
C ASP A 71 -19.16 -3.54 4.67
N PRO A 72 -18.93 -2.22 4.60
CA PRO A 72 -19.73 -1.26 5.33
C PRO A 72 -21.10 -1.00 4.69
N GLN A 73 -22.04 -0.53 5.50
CA GLN A 73 -23.35 -0.05 5.06
C GLN A 73 -23.43 1.48 5.06
N ASP A 74 -24.39 2.03 4.31
CA ASP A 74 -24.65 3.47 4.31
C ASP A 74 -24.95 3.98 5.73
N GLY A 75 -24.16 4.95 6.19
CA GLY A 75 -24.28 5.54 7.53
C GLY A 75 -23.31 4.97 8.56
N ASP A 76 -22.59 3.89 8.24
CA ASP A 76 -21.50 3.40 9.09
C ASP A 76 -20.32 4.38 9.11
N THR A 77 -19.53 4.29 10.19
CA THR A 77 -18.30 5.06 10.33
C THR A 77 -17.18 4.19 10.88
N ALA A 78 -15.95 4.43 10.44
CA ALA A 78 -14.75 3.77 10.95
C ALA A 78 -13.57 4.74 11.15
N GLY A 79 -12.40 4.18 11.41
CA GLY A 79 -11.13 4.89 11.55
C GLY A 79 -10.51 4.79 12.94
N PRO A 80 -9.28 5.32 13.10
CA PRO A 80 -8.53 6.08 12.10
C PRO A 80 -7.84 5.25 11.02
N ASP A 81 -7.78 3.93 11.21
CA ASP A 81 -6.99 3.03 10.38
C ASP A 81 -7.82 2.39 9.27
N ILE A 82 -7.27 2.35 8.07
CA ILE A 82 -7.76 1.62 6.90
C ILE A 82 -6.69 0.62 6.50
N ARG A 83 -7.04 -0.66 6.44
CA ARG A 83 -6.09 -1.75 6.15
C ARG A 83 -6.29 -2.31 4.76
N PHE A 84 -5.18 -2.63 4.11
CA PHE A 84 -5.16 -3.23 2.78
C PHE A 84 -4.14 -4.36 2.72
N ALA A 85 -4.48 -5.45 2.03
CA ALA A 85 -3.50 -6.39 1.52
C ALA A 85 -3.07 -5.96 0.12
N ALA A 86 -1.76 -5.86 -0.12
CA ALA A 86 -1.19 -5.43 -1.40
C ALA A 86 -0.06 -6.38 -1.84
N GLU A 87 -0.02 -6.71 -3.13
CA GLU A 87 1.04 -7.53 -3.72
C GLU A 87 1.76 -6.73 -4.81
N ALA A 88 3.04 -6.44 -4.59
CA ALA A 88 3.91 -5.85 -5.60
C ALA A 88 4.49 -6.97 -6.49
N PRO A 89 4.23 -7.00 -7.81
CA PRO A 89 4.69 -8.11 -8.65
C PRO A 89 6.21 -8.13 -8.87
N THR A 90 6.88 -6.99 -8.69
CA THR A 90 8.32 -6.81 -8.92
C THR A 90 8.90 -5.88 -7.88
N THR A 91 10.23 -5.88 -7.75
CA THR A 91 10.92 -4.78 -7.06
C THR A 91 10.76 -3.49 -7.86
N GLY A 92 10.88 -2.36 -7.17
CA GLY A 92 10.81 -1.05 -7.81
C GLY A 92 9.97 -0.05 -7.04
N ARG A 93 9.71 1.09 -7.68
CA ARG A 93 8.97 2.19 -7.08
C ARG A 93 7.49 2.12 -7.39
N TYR A 94 6.69 2.48 -6.40
CA TYR A 94 5.25 2.47 -6.46
C TYR A 94 4.65 3.78 -5.96
N LEU A 95 3.68 4.29 -6.71
CA LEU A 95 2.87 5.44 -6.39
C LEU A 95 1.52 4.95 -5.86
N LEU A 96 1.19 5.32 -4.63
CA LEU A 96 -0.02 4.90 -3.96
C LEU A 96 -0.95 6.10 -3.78
N TYR A 97 -2.24 5.88 -4.02
CA TYR A 97 -3.29 6.88 -3.94
C TYR A 97 -4.43 6.32 -3.10
N LEU A 98 -4.63 6.88 -1.91
CA LEU A 98 -5.75 6.53 -1.04
C LEU A 98 -6.86 7.56 -1.21
N ASP A 99 -8.00 7.11 -1.70
CA ASP A 99 -9.24 7.86 -1.58
C ASP A 99 -9.93 7.49 -0.26
N PHE A 100 -10.23 8.49 0.57
CA PHE A 100 -11.02 8.34 1.80
C PHE A 100 -12.10 9.42 1.88
N GLN A 101 -13.23 9.10 2.52
CA GLN A 101 -14.37 10.03 2.61
C GLN A 101 -14.61 10.50 4.03
N VAL A 102 -14.73 11.82 4.21
CA VAL A 102 -15.12 12.48 5.48
C VAL A 102 -16.06 13.64 5.16
N ASP A 103 -17.11 13.83 5.96
CA ASP A 103 -18.10 14.90 5.78
C ASP A 103 -18.71 14.96 4.36
N GLY A 104 -18.87 13.80 3.72
CA GLY A 104 -19.40 13.65 2.36
C GLY A 104 -18.42 14.02 1.25
N GLN A 105 -17.17 14.34 1.56
CA GLN A 105 -16.12 14.73 0.61
C GLN A 105 -15.05 13.67 0.51
N VAL A 106 -14.64 13.36 -0.73
CA VAL A 106 -13.55 12.42 -1.01
C VAL A 106 -12.24 13.20 -1.07
N HIS A 107 -11.21 12.66 -0.42
CA HIS A 107 -9.86 13.20 -0.38
C HIS A 107 -8.88 12.15 -0.87
N THR A 108 -7.87 12.56 -1.64
CA THR A 108 -6.85 11.66 -2.21
C THR A 108 -5.49 11.93 -1.56
N ALA A 109 -4.99 10.99 -0.77
CA ALA A 109 -3.65 11.03 -0.19
C ALA A 109 -2.65 10.29 -1.07
N GLU A 110 -1.46 10.85 -1.26
CA GLU A 110 -0.44 10.34 -2.19
C GLU A 110 0.82 9.87 -1.46
N PHE A 111 1.33 8.70 -1.84
CA PHE A 111 2.53 8.11 -1.24
C PHE A 111 3.49 7.61 -2.32
N VAL A 112 4.77 7.58 -1.97
CA VAL A 112 5.83 7.00 -2.81
C VAL A 112 6.59 5.99 -1.97
N VAL A 113 6.49 4.72 -2.31
CA VAL A 113 7.14 3.63 -1.60
C VAL A 113 7.96 2.79 -2.58
N ASP A 114 8.97 2.10 -2.06
CA ASP A 114 9.77 1.16 -2.85
C ASP A 114 9.45 -0.27 -2.36
N ALA A 115 9.27 -1.21 -3.29
CA ALA A 115 9.17 -2.63 -2.98
C ALA A 115 10.56 -3.28 -3.05
N GLY A 116 10.97 -3.90 -1.95
CA GLY A 116 12.24 -4.62 -1.84
C GLY A 116 12.15 -6.08 -2.29
N HIS A 117 13.31 -6.74 -2.39
CA HIS A 117 13.34 -8.20 -2.48
C HIS A 117 12.93 -8.77 -1.12
N GLY A 118 12.09 -9.81 -1.12
CA GLY A 118 11.86 -10.60 0.09
C GLY A 118 13.18 -11.22 0.53
N THR A 119 13.41 -11.33 1.83
CA THR A 119 14.65 -11.91 2.39
C THR A 119 14.83 -13.41 2.11
N GLY A 120 14.08 -13.98 1.16
CA GLY A 120 14.14 -15.37 0.73
C GLY A 120 15.13 -15.65 -0.41
N ASP A 121 15.65 -14.62 -1.09
CA ASP A 121 16.69 -14.80 -2.11
C ASP A 121 18.05 -14.40 -1.52
N THR A 122 18.57 -15.25 -0.64
CA THR A 122 20.01 -15.26 -0.43
C THR A 122 20.58 -15.85 -1.70
N ASP A 123 21.28 -15.02 -2.48
CA ASP A 123 22.20 -15.42 -3.54
C ASP A 123 22.87 -16.74 -3.16
N THR A 124 22.31 -17.86 -3.61
CA THR A 124 23.06 -19.11 -3.66
C THR A 124 23.89 -18.99 -4.91
N ASP A 125 25.00 -18.29 -4.72
CA ASP A 125 26.15 -18.21 -5.60
C ASP A 125 26.27 -19.50 -6.42
N ASP A 126 26.22 -19.31 -7.73
CA ASP A 126 26.47 -20.28 -8.77
C ASP A 126 27.81 -20.99 -8.54
N THR A 127 27.85 -22.03 -7.73
CA THR A 127 28.86 -23.09 -7.87
C THR A 127 28.32 -24.16 -8.80
N HIS A 128 28.18 -23.80 -10.08
CA HIS A 128 28.26 -24.77 -11.17
C HIS A 128 29.65 -25.43 -11.11
N SER A 129 29.77 -26.53 -10.36
CA SER A 129 30.89 -27.44 -10.51
C SER A 129 30.69 -28.22 -11.81
N ASP A 130 31.29 -27.68 -12.86
CA ASP A 130 31.64 -28.42 -14.05
C ASP A 130 32.53 -29.61 -13.63
N THR A 131 32.06 -30.82 -13.87
CA THR A 131 32.93 -32.00 -13.91
C THR A 131 32.54 -32.80 -15.13
N GLY A 132 33.08 -32.36 -16.26
CA GLY A 132 33.29 -33.18 -17.43
C GLY A 132 34.41 -34.23 -17.24
N ASP A 133 34.17 -35.34 -17.93
CA ASP A 133 35.10 -36.28 -18.56
C ASP A 133 35.83 -37.36 -17.74
N GLY A 134 35.59 -38.62 -18.16
CA GLY A 134 36.55 -39.70 -17.99
C GLY A 134 36.01 -41.13 -18.20
N HIS A 135 35.86 -41.52 -19.47
CA HIS A 135 35.87 -42.88 -20.07
C HIS A 135 35.43 -44.14 -19.30
#